data_AF-A0A7J7JJY9-F1
#
_entry.id   AF-A0A7J7JJY9-F1
#
_cell.length_a   1.000
_cell.length_b   1.000
_cell.length_c   1.000
_cell.angle_alpha   90.00
_cell.angle_beta   90.00
_cell.angle_gamma   90.00
#
_symmetry.space_group_name_H-M   'P 1'
#
loop_
_entity.id
_entity.type
_entity.pdbx_description
1 polymer ?
#
loop_
_entity_poly.entity_id
_entity_poly.type
_entity_poly.pdbx_seq_one_letter_code
_entity_poly.pdbx_strand_id
1 'polypeptide(L)'
;MSVYVKFVVFYFQLSSALVDTIHGLSTILTVIVKNWSAWGAYGACSVTCGGGEQKRHRTCKTTTIYGHGKDQDNCVGPTYSRRRCNTHCCPVDGAWGRWSHWANKSSYGYQKVQIRTRQCNYPAPKCGGRYCHGPNSQTRKVHVQPPHY
;
A
#
# COMPACT_ATOMS: atom_id res chain seq x y z
N MET A 1 89.32 -8.35 20.62
CA MET A 1 88.31 -7.37 21.05
C MET A 1 87.23 -7.31 19.99
N SER A 2 85.94 -7.36 20.25
CA SER A 2 85.18 -7.84 21.40
C SER A 2 83.73 -7.79 20.93
N VAL A 3 83.06 -8.93 20.95
CA VAL A 3 81.70 -9.07 21.51
C VAL A 3 80.63 -8.10 20.99
N TYR A 4 80.22 -8.12 19.71
CA TYR A 4 78.96 -7.44 19.31
C TYR A 4 78.15 -8.04 18.14
N VAL A 5 78.43 -9.27 17.68
CA VAL A 5 77.59 -9.93 16.65
C VAL A 5 77.31 -11.40 17.01
N LYS A 6 76.72 -11.62 18.19
CA LYS A 6 76.07 -12.89 18.59
C LYS A 6 74.93 -12.68 19.60
N PHE A 7 74.19 -11.58 19.51
CA PHE A 7 73.08 -11.27 20.45
C PHE A 7 71.68 -11.24 19.84
N VAL A 8 71.51 -11.62 18.57
CA VAL A 8 70.17 -11.60 17.91
C VAL A 8 69.63 -13.00 17.60
N VAL A 9 70.33 -14.07 18.00
CA VAL A 9 69.90 -15.47 17.71
C VAL A 9 69.91 -16.34 18.97
N PHE A 10 69.51 -15.78 20.12
CA PHE A 10 69.29 -16.54 21.38
C PHE A 10 68.03 -16.11 22.15
N TYR A 11 67.09 -15.43 21.49
CA TYR A 11 65.72 -15.20 22.00
C TYR A 11 64.67 -16.10 21.33
N PHE A 12 65.12 -17.12 20.59
CA PHE A 12 64.31 -18.29 20.27
C PHE A 12 64.68 -19.37 21.27
N GLN A 13 63.69 -19.94 21.96
CA GLN A 13 63.79 -20.97 23.02
C GLN A 13 63.95 -20.42 24.44
N LEU A 14 62.85 -19.89 25.03
CA LEU A 14 62.43 -20.19 26.40
C LEU A 14 61.06 -19.56 26.70
N SER A 15 60.17 -20.43 27.21
CA SER A 15 58.80 -20.21 27.68
C SER A 15 57.74 -19.79 26.65
N SER A 16 57.36 -20.73 25.80
CA SER A 16 56.04 -20.83 25.16
C SER A 16 54.89 -21.06 26.17
N ALA A 17 54.96 -20.47 27.37
CA ALA A 17 54.03 -20.73 28.48
C ALA A 17 53.47 -19.46 29.12
N LEU A 18 53.80 -18.27 28.60
CA LEU A 18 53.26 -16.99 29.09
C LEU A 18 52.54 -16.17 28.02
N VAL A 19 52.58 -16.56 26.73
CA VAL A 19 51.68 -15.98 25.72
C VAL A 19 50.24 -16.54 25.85
N ASP A 20 50.08 -17.63 26.62
CA ASP A 20 48.78 -18.24 26.91
C ASP A 20 48.02 -17.55 28.06
N THR A 21 48.53 -16.46 28.64
CA THR A 21 47.83 -15.69 29.69
C THR A 21 47.02 -14.49 29.17
N ILE A 22 46.90 -14.28 27.85
CA ILE A 22 46.04 -13.21 27.27
C ILE A 22 44.83 -13.76 26.48
N HIS A 23 44.72 -15.08 26.26
CA HIS A 23 43.55 -15.69 25.62
C HIS A 23 42.71 -16.59 26.57
N GLY A 24 43.03 -16.57 27.86
CA GLY A 24 42.37 -17.34 28.92
C GLY A 24 41.12 -16.70 29.55
N LEU A 25 40.48 -15.71 28.92
CA LEU A 25 39.15 -15.24 29.32
C LEU A 25 38.13 -15.64 28.26
N SER A 26 37.85 -16.94 28.24
CA SER A 26 36.64 -17.57 27.69
C SER A 26 36.18 -16.99 26.35
N THR A 27 36.86 -17.32 25.25
CA THR A 27 36.19 -17.24 23.94
C THR A 27 35.16 -18.37 23.89
N ILE A 28 34.04 -18.21 24.62
CA ILE A 28 32.84 -18.98 24.28
C ILE A 28 32.58 -18.61 22.83
N LEU A 29 32.74 -19.56 21.92
CA LEU A 29 32.57 -19.30 20.49
C LEU A 29 31.10 -18.88 20.29
N THR A 30 30.91 -17.57 20.12
CA THR A 30 29.61 -16.96 19.91
C THR A 30 29.47 -16.72 18.42
N VAL A 31 28.40 -17.26 17.84
CA VAL A 31 28.04 -17.03 16.44
C VAL A 31 26.94 -15.98 16.42
N ILE A 32 27.13 -14.93 15.61
CA ILE A 32 26.12 -13.92 15.36
C ILE A 32 25.19 -14.44 14.27
N VAL A 33 23.93 -14.61 14.61
CA VAL A 33 22.90 -15.03 13.66
C VAL A 33 21.84 -13.96 13.55
N LYS A 34 21.56 -13.50 12.33
CA LYS A 34 20.43 -12.62 12.04
C LYS A 34 19.25 -13.38 11.46
N ASN A 35 18.13 -13.35 12.19
CA ASN A 35 16.89 -14.01 11.81
C ASN A 35 15.73 -13.02 11.73
N TRP A 36 14.78 -13.29 10.84
CA TRP A 36 13.54 -12.53 10.80
C TRP A 36 12.71 -12.79 12.06
N SER A 37 12.17 -11.72 12.64
CA SER A 37 11.05 -11.85 13.57
C SER A 37 9.84 -12.47 12.87
N ALA A 38 8.89 -12.95 13.67
CA ALA A 38 7.53 -13.17 13.17
C ALA A 38 7.01 -11.90 12.47
N TRP A 39 6.19 -12.10 11.45
CA TRP A 39 5.49 -10.99 10.81
C TRP A 39 4.54 -10.33 11.81
N GLY A 40 4.54 -9.00 11.83
CA GLY A 40 3.48 -8.24 12.48
C GLY A 40 2.13 -8.45 11.78
N ALA A 41 1.06 -7.99 12.43
CA ALA A 41 -0.25 -7.92 11.81
C ALA A 41 -0.23 -7.01 10.57
N TYR A 42 -1.15 -7.25 9.64
CA TYR A 42 -1.39 -6.26 8.60
C TYR A 42 -2.06 -5.03 9.19
N GLY A 43 -1.60 -3.85 8.79
CA GLY A 43 -2.26 -2.59 9.10
C GLY A 43 -3.58 -2.43 8.33
N ALA A 44 -4.21 -1.27 8.50
CA ALA A 44 -5.41 -0.91 7.76
C ALA A 44 -5.18 -0.94 6.23
N CYS A 45 -6.25 -1.21 5.49
CA CYS A 45 -6.23 -1.07 4.04
C CYS A 45 -6.14 0.40 3.65
N SER A 46 -5.40 0.71 2.58
CA SER A 46 -5.21 2.09 2.09
C SER A 46 -6.51 2.77 1.65
N VAL A 47 -7.51 1.99 1.24
CA VAL A 47 -8.83 2.47 0.84
C VAL A 47 -9.90 1.56 1.42
N THR A 48 -11.12 2.06 1.55
CA THR A 48 -12.25 1.28 2.06
C THR A 48 -12.93 0.44 0.99
N CYS A 49 -12.79 0.78 -0.29
CA CYS A 49 -13.36 0.09 -1.45
C CYS A 49 -12.46 0.29 -2.70
N GLY A 50 -12.74 -0.40 -3.80
CA GLY A 50 -12.09 -0.18 -5.09
C GLY A 50 -10.71 -0.82 -5.23
N GLY A 51 -10.27 -1.60 -4.24
CA GLY A 51 -8.98 -2.27 -4.23
C GLY A 51 -7.88 -1.40 -3.63
N GLY A 52 -7.48 -1.72 -2.40
CA GLY A 52 -6.35 -1.12 -1.72
C GLY A 52 -5.21 -2.09 -1.44
N GLU A 53 -4.20 -1.58 -0.75
CA GLU A 53 -3.12 -2.37 -0.19
C GLU A 53 -3.05 -2.22 1.33
N GLN A 54 -2.73 -3.32 2.00
CA GLN A 54 -2.35 -3.30 3.41
C GLN A 54 -0.92 -3.83 3.54
N LYS A 55 -0.17 -3.27 4.49
CA LYS A 55 1.23 -3.58 4.74
C LYS A 55 1.39 -4.25 6.10
N ARG A 56 2.30 -5.21 6.18
CA ARG A 56 2.84 -5.74 7.44
C ARG A 56 4.36 -5.67 7.43
N HIS A 57 4.95 -5.60 8.61
CA HIS A 57 6.40 -5.46 8.79
C HIS A 57 6.95 -6.60 9.65
N ARG A 58 8.24 -6.87 9.50
CA ARG A 58 9.04 -7.75 10.36
C ARG A 58 10.39 -7.09 10.58
N THR A 59 11.05 -7.43 11.68
CA THR A 59 12.37 -6.89 12.01
C THR A 59 13.43 -7.97 11.90
N CYS A 60 14.61 -7.59 11.41
CA CYS A 60 15.77 -8.47 11.41
C CYS A 60 16.38 -8.42 12.82
N LYS A 61 16.26 -9.52 13.56
CA LYS A 61 16.75 -9.63 14.93
C LYS A 61 18.12 -10.29 14.93
N THR A 62 19.03 -9.73 15.71
CA THR A 62 20.36 -10.31 15.93
C THR A 62 20.31 -11.15 17.20
N THR A 63 20.71 -12.41 17.10
CA THR A 63 20.81 -13.35 18.21
C THR A 63 22.21 -13.93 18.25
N THR A 64 22.78 -13.97 19.44
CA THR A 64 24.08 -14.62 19.67
C THR A 64 23.83 -16.03 20.19
N ILE A 65 24.36 -17.03 19.50
CA ILE A 65 24.29 -18.43 19.94
C ILE A 65 25.68 -18.94 20.28
N TYR A 66 25.78 -19.85 21.26
CA TYR A 66 27.03 -20.51 21.59
C TYR A 66 27.20 -21.75 20.69
N GLY A 67 28.32 -21.85 19.98
CA GLY A 67 28.62 -23.01 19.14
C GLY A 67 29.60 -22.73 18.02
N HIS A 68 29.87 -23.76 17.21
CA HIS A 68 30.73 -23.67 16.04
C HIS A 68 29.87 -23.44 14.78
N GLY A 69 30.09 -22.33 14.07
CA GLY A 69 29.32 -21.97 12.88
C GLY A 69 29.88 -20.73 12.18
N LYS A 70 29.31 -20.40 11.01
CA LYS A 70 29.59 -19.13 10.32
C LYS A 70 28.58 -18.07 10.74
N ASP A 71 29.05 -16.85 10.91
CA ASP A 71 28.17 -15.71 11.15
C ASP A 71 27.21 -15.51 9.99
N GLN A 72 25.97 -15.17 10.32
CA GLN A 72 24.99 -14.70 9.35
C GLN A 72 24.77 -13.20 9.56
N ASP A 73 25.48 -12.41 8.76
CA ASP A 73 25.54 -10.97 8.94
C ASP A 73 24.24 -10.24 8.58
N ASN A 74 23.34 -10.88 7.81
CA ASN A 74 22.13 -10.24 7.28
C ASN A 74 20.93 -11.19 7.13
N CYS A 75 19.73 -10.64 7.30
CA CYS A 75 18.49 -11.31 6.94
C CYS A 75 18.19 -11.13 5.44
N VAL A 76 17.95 -12.23 4.72
CA VAL A 76 17.62 -12.20 3.28
C VAL A 76 16.13 -11.93 3.06
N GLY A 77 15.81 -10.98 2.20
CA GLY A 77 14.44 -10.62 1.79
C GLY A 77 13.94 -9.29 2.36
N PRO A 78 12.66 -8.94 2.12
CA PRO A 78 12.14 -7.62 2.48
C PRO A 78 11.74 -7.50 3.96
N THR A 79 11.80 -6.28 4.48
CA THR A 79 11.30 -5.90 5.82
C THR A 79 9.78 -5.76 5.89
N TYR A 80 9.11 -5.67 4.74
CA TYR A 80 7.66 -5.54 4.63
C TYR A 80 7.06 -6.52 3.61
N SER A 81 5.77 -6.77 3.76
CA SER A 81 4.94 -7.52 2.81
C SER A 81 3.65 -6.75 2.56
N ARG A 82 3.17 -6.80 1.31
CA ARG A 82 1.91 -6.18 0.88
C ARG A 82 0.90 -7.25 0.48
N ARG A 83 -0.37 -6.95 0.64
CA ARG A 83 -1.46 -7.72 0.03
C ARG A 83 -2.61 -6.80 -0.37
N ARG A 84 -3.37 -7.23 -1.39
CA ARG A 84 -4.61 -6.55 -1.78
C ARG A 84 -5.66 -6.67 -0.68
N CYS A 85 -6.51 -5.66 -0.58
CA CYS A 85 -7.66 -5.61 0.32
C CYS A 85 -8.79 -4.77 -0.28
N ASN A 86 -9.98 -4.87 0.30
CA ASN A 86 -11.14 -4.04 -0.06
C ASN A 86 -11.41 -3.98 -1.56
N THR A 87 -11.41 -5.14 -2.22
CA THR A 87 -11.58 -5.29 -3.67
C THR A 87 -13.04 -5.19 -4.12
N HIS A 88 -13.97 -4.98 -3.20
CA HIS A 88 -15.36 -4.70 -3.54
C HIS A 88 -15.46 -3.33 -4.21
N CYS A 89 -16.45 -3.15 -5.07
CA CYS A 89 -16.59 -1.92 -5.83
C CYS A 89 -17.06 -0.75 -4.96
N CYS A 90 -16.65 0.47 -5.29
CA CYS A 90 -17.03 1.67 -4.56
C CYS A 90 -18.42 2.15 -4.95
N PRO A 91 -19.29 2.53 -3.97
CA PRO A 91 -20.54 3.22 -4.27
C PRO A 91 -20.28 4.50 -5.05
N VAL A 92 -21.02 4.67 -6.15
CA VAL A 92 -21.06 5.92 -6.91
C VAL A 92 -22.50 6.38 -6.93
N ASP A 93 -22.79 7.52 -6.32
CA ASP A 93 -24.11 8.12 -6.38
C ASP A 93 -24.37 8.64 -7.80
N GLY A 94 -25.59 8.43 -8.30
CA GLY A 94 -25.97 8.88 -9.62
C GLY A 94 -26.16 10.38 -9.69
N ALA A 95 -25.81 10.97 -10.83
CA ALA A 95 -26.17 12.35 -11.12
C ALA A 95 -26.89 12.46 -12.46
N TRP A 96 -27.73 13.50 -12.53
CA TRP A 96 -28.54 13.76 -13.70
C TRP A 96 -27.67 14.06 -14.91
N GLY A 97 -27.90 13.32 -15.98
CA GLY A 97 -27.47 13.71 -17.31
C GLY A 97 -28.19 14.97 -17.79
N ARG A 98 -27.76 15.48 -18.94
CA ARG A 98 -28.38 16.65 -19.57
C ARG A 98 -29.85 16.35 -19.87
N TRP A 99 -30.68 17.38 -19.71
CA TRP A 99 -32.04 17.34 -20.24
C TRP A 99 -32.03 17.15 -21.76
N SER A 100 -32.98 16.36 -22.27
CA SER A 100 -33.30 16.31 -23.69
C SER A 100 -33.75 17.68 -24.18
N HIS A 101 -33.76 17.84 -25.51
CA HIS A 101 -34.53 18.92 -26.13
C HIS A 101 -36.02 18.76 -25.80
N TRP A 102 -36.74 19.88 -25.86
CA TRP A 102 -38.19 19.90 -25.70
C TRP A 102 -38.86 19.22 -26.90
N ALA A 103 -39.63 18.16 -26.64
CA ALA A 103 -40.46 17.47 -27.62
C ALA A 103 -41.92 17.93 -27.48
N ASN A 104 -42.69 17.91 -28.57
CA ASN A 104 -44.13 18.12 -28.52
C ASN A 104 -44.81 16.91 -27.87
N LYS A 105 -45.65 17.14 -26.87
CA LYS A 105 -46.47 16.12 -26.22
C LYS A 105 -47.92 16.17 -26.69
N SER A 106 -48.49 17.36 -26.80
CA SER A 106 -49.84 17.58 -27.33
C SER A 106 -50.02 19.03 -27.76
N SER A 107 -51.00 19.26 -28.62
CA SER A 107 -51.41 20.59 -29.06
C SER A 107 -52.92 20.70 -29.05
N TYR A 108 -53.44 21.80 -28.52
CA TYR A 108 -54.86 22.12 -28.52
C TYR A 108 -55.04 23.62 -28.79
N GLY A 109 -55.65 23.95 -29.93
CA GLY A 109 -55.75 25.32 -30.42
C GLY A 109 -54.39 26.03 -30.44
N TYR A 110 -54.32 27.19 -29.78
CA TYR A 110 -53.12 28.01 -29.64
C TYR A 110 -52.23 27.62 -28.45
N GLN A 111 -52.39 26.43 -27.88
CA GLN A 111 -51.56 25.90 -26.80
C GLN A 111 -50.78 24.66 -27.24
N LYS A 112 -49.45 24.68 -27.06
CA LYS A 112 -48.56 23.53 -27.23
C LYS A 112 -48.04 23.07 -25.88
N VAL A 113 -48.23 21.81 -25.55
CA VAL A 113 -47.62 21.16 -24.39
C VAL A 113 -46.33 20.49 -24.84
N GLN A 114 -45.22 20.87 -24.24
CA GLN A 114 -43.92 20.29 -24.50
C GLN A 114 -43.42 19.51 -23.29
N ILE A 115 -42.67 18.44 -23.54
CA ILE A 115 -42.04 17.60 -22.53
C ILE A 115 -40.54 17.47 -22.82
N ARG A 116 -39.73 17.42 -21.77
CA ARG A 116 -38.33 17.00 -21.84
C ARG A 116 -38.03 16.00 -20.74
N THR A 117 -37.07 15.12 -20.97
CA THR A 117 -36.66 14.08 -20.01
C THR A 117 -35.17 14.15 -19.76
N ARG A 118 -34.72 13.57 -18.65
CA ARG A 118 -33.31 13.40 -18.32
C ARG A 118 -33.10 12.02 -17.71
N GLN A 119 -31.89 11.50 -17.83
CA GLN A 119 -31.52 10.18 -17.31
C GLN A 119 -30.56 10.33 -16.14
N CYS A 120 -30.62 9.41 -15.17
CA CYS A 120 -29.68 9.35 -14.06
C CYS A 120 -28.43 8.57 -14.48
N ASN A 121 -27.63 9.16 -15.36
CA ASN A 121 -26.54 8.46 -16.05
C ASN A 121 -25.23 9.25 -16.17
N TYR A 122 -25.09 10.38 -15.47
CA TYR A 122 -23.89 11.21 -15.56
C TYR A 122 -23.33 11.63 -14.19
N PRO A 123 -22.79 10.68 -13.39
CA PRO A 123 -22.64 9.25 -13.69
C PRO A 123 -23.90 8.43 -13.36
N ALA A 124 -23.98 7.21 -13.87
CA ALA A 124 -24.99 6.25 -13.43
C ALA A 124 -24.63 5.74 -12.02
N PRO A 125 -25.63 5.53 -11.13
CA PRO A 125 -25.38 4.94 -9.83
C PRO A 125 -24.70 3.56 -9.98
N LYS A 126 -23.72 3.27 -9.12
CA LYS A 126 -23.04 1.97 -9.08
C LYS A 126 -22.86 1.50 -7.66
N CYS A 127 -22.81 0.18 -7.47
CA CYS A 127 -22.36 -0.45 -6.23
C CYS A 127 -23.12 0.03 -4.98
N GLY A 128 -24.45 0.13 -5.08
CA GLY A 128 -25.30 0.60 -3.98
C GLY A 128 -25.32 2.12 -3.79
N GLY A 129 -24.71 2.89 -4.69
CA GLY A 129 -24.85 4.35 -4.70
C GLY A 129 -26.29 4.79 -4.95
N ARG A 130 -26.62 6.00 -4.47
CA ARG A 130 -27.97 6.54 -4.48
C ARG A 130 -28.44 6.87 -5.89
N TYR A 131 -29.73 6.68 -6.13
CA TYR A 131 -30.38 7.17 -7.35
C TYR A 131 -30.56 8.69 -7.31
N CYS A 132 -30.66 9.31 -8.48
CA CYS A 132 -30.81 10.76 -8.60
C CYS A 132 -32.12 11.25 -7.96
N HIS A 133 -32.02 12.30 -7.14
CA HIS A 133 -33.17 12.92 -6.51
C HIS A 133 -33.89 13.92 -7.45
N GLY A 134 -35.22 13.93 -7.40
CA GLY A 134 -36.08 14.83 -8.17
C GLY A 134 -36.66 14.21 -9.46
N PRO A 135 -37.41 14.99 -10.25
CA PRO A 135 -38.14 14.45 -11.40
C PRO A 135 -37.21 14.15 -12.59
N ASN A 136 -37.52 13.09 -13.33
CA ASN A 136 -36.86 12.71 -14.59
C ASN A 136 -37.53 13.32 -15.84
N SER A 137 -38.66 14.02 -15.64
CA SER A 137 -39.44 14.65 -16.72
C SER A 137 -39.90 16.04 -16.30
N GLN A 138 -40.02 16.92 -17.28
CA GLN A 138 -40.57 18.26 -17.08
C GLN A 138 -41.52 18.58 -18.24
N THR A 139 -42.65 19.18 -17.92
CA THR A 139 -43.66 19.61 -18.89
C THR A 139 -43.80 21.13 -18.85
N ARG A 140 -43.96 21.77 -20.01
CA ARG A 140 -44.31 23.20 -20.13
C ARG A 140 -45.41 23.42 -21.14
N LYS A 141 -46.22 24.45 -20.92
CA LYS A 141 -47.19 24.95 -21.90
C LYS A 141 -46.60 26.16 -22.61
N VAL A 142 -46.75 26.23 -23.93
CA VAL A 142 -46.27 27.31 -24.78
C VAL A 142 -47.47 27.83 -25.58
N HIS A 143 -47.70 29.13 -25.53
CA HIS A 143 -48.71 29.76 -26.38
C HIS A 143 -48.14 29.98 -27.78
N VAL A 144 -48.95 29.69 -28.80
CA VAL A 144 -48.58 29.89 -30.20
C VAL A 144 -49.45 31.02 -30.73
N GLN A 145 -48.83 32.10 -31.18
CA GLN A 145 -49.57 33.20 -31.79
C GLN A 145 -50.30 32.72 -33.05
N PRO A 146 -51.50 33.25 -33.34
CA PRO A 146 -52.16 33.01 -34.62
C PRO A 146 -51.27 33.50 -35.77
N PRO A 147 -51.40 32.90 -36.97
CA PRO A 147 -50.79 33.49 -38.16
C PRO A 147 -51.35 34.90 -38.36
N HIS A 148 -50.46 35.90 -38.48
CA HIS A 148 -50.82 37.21 -38.97
C HIS A 148 -50.92 37.12 -40.50
N TYR A 149 -52.11 37.41 -41.04
CA TYR A 149 -52.38 37.53 -42.48
C TYR A 149 -52.41 39.00 -42.87
#